data_AF-A0A258KGC1-F1
#
_entry.id   AF-A0A258KGC1-F1
#
_cell.length_a   1.000
_cell.length_b   1.000
_cell.length_c   1.000
_cell.angle_alpha   90.00
_cell.angle_beta   90.00
_cell.angle_gamma   90.00
#
_symmetry.space_group_name_H-M   'P 1'
#
loop_
_entity.id
_entity.type
_entity.pdbx_description
1 polymer ?
#
loop_
_entity_poly.entity_id
_entity_poly.type
_entity_poly.pdbx_seq_one_letter_code
_entity_poly.pdbx_strand_id
1 'polypeptide(L)'
;MITQGRTLVVAADDARARLFEEPRRGGPLTERSEWLADLAPRDFPDPGSGGIHDRMGYAIHGAATVKAADKSARDFLVRLVARLDSIVNEQDFDHLVIFAPPRALGMLRVALPRSLRQRLALDQDNDRVDAGPE
;
A
#
# COMPACT_ATOMS: atom_id res chain seq x y z
N MET A 1 21.31 -12.43 0.04
CA MET A 1 21.65 -12.00 -1.33
C MET A 1 20.55 -12.49 -2.25
N ILE A 2 19.67 -11.60 -2.73
CA ILE A 2 18.69 -11.91 -3.79
C ILE A 2 19.20 -11.21 -5.06
N THR A 3 19.84 -11.95 -5.95
CA THR A 3 20.62 -11.38 -7.06
C THR A 3 19.97 -11.54 -8.43
N GLN A 4 18.84 -12.25 -8.54
CA GLN A 4 18.07 -12.44 -9.77
C GLN A 4 16.58 -12.60 -9.41
N GLY A 5 15.68 -11.94 -10.14
CA GLY A 5 14.22 -12.07 -9.94
C GLY A 5 13.46 -10.77 -10.11
N ARG A 6 12.21 -10.85 -10.57
CA ARG A 6 11.31 -9.69 -10.67
C ARG A 6 10.77 -9.36 -9.28
N THR A 7 10.87 -8.09 -8.89
CA THR A 7 10.38 -7.63 -7.59
C THR A 7 9.16 -6.75 -7.79
N LEU A 8 8.08 -7.09 -7.09
CA LEU A 8 6.91 -6.24 -6.94
C LEU A 8 7.11 -5.38 -5.70
N VAL A 9 7.13 -4.06 -5.88
CA VAL A 9 7.21 -3.10 -4.80
C VAL A 9 5.85 -2.47 -4.60
N VAL A 10 5.34 -2.52 -3.38
CA VAL A 10 4.03 -1.99 -3.00
C VAL A 10 4.23 -0.91 -1.96
N ALA A 11 3.81 0.31 -2.27
CA ALA A 11 3.67 1.37 -1.27
C ALA A 11 2.18 1.47 -0.91
N ALA A 12 1.83 1.27 0.35
CA ALA A 12 0.44 1.31 0.82
C ALA A 12 0.31 2.05 2.14
N ASP A 13 -0.73 2.86 2.26
CA ASP A 13 -1.15 3.54 3.48
C ASP A 13 -2.59 3.14 3.85
N ASP A 14 -3.22 3.84 4.79
CA ASP A 14 -4.59 3.52 5.21
C ASP A 14 -5.68 3.90 4.17
N ALA A 15 -5.31 4.64 3.12
CA ALA A 15 -6.22 5.15 2.11
C ALA A 15 -5.81 4.87 0.66
N ARG A 16 -4.51 4.78 0.35
CA ARG A 16 -4.00 4.64 -1.01
C ARG A 16 -2.96 3.52 -1.11
N ALA A 17 -2.75 3.06 -2.34
CA ALA A 17 -1.70 2.12 -2.68
C ALA A 17 -1.14 2.44 -4.07
N ARG A 18 0.15 2.17 -4.27
CA ARG A 18 0.86 2.26 -5.55
C ARG A 18 1.71 1.02 -5.74
N LEU A 19 1.73 0.49 -6.96
CA LEU A 19 2.62 -0.63 -7.32
C LEU A 19 3.70 -0.16 -8.26
N PHE A 20 4.90 -0.68 -8.02
CA PHE A 20 6.04 -0.51 -8.88
C PHE A 20 6.61 -1.88 -9.22
N GLU A 21 6.89 -2.07 -10.49
CA GLU A 21 7.62 -3.21 -10.99
C GLU A 21 9.11 -2.85 -11.03
N GLU A 22 9.91 -3.69 -10.37
CA GLU A 22 11.36 -3.70 -10.51
C GLU A 22 11.78 -4.97 -11.27
N PRO A 23 12.07 -4.88 -12.58
CA PRO A 23 12.34 -6.06 -13.41
C PRO A 23 13.66 -6.76 -13.07
N ARG A 24 14.61 -6.03 -12.47
CA ARG A 24 15.84 -6.56 -11.87
C ARG A 24 16.19 -5.71 -10.65
N ARG A 25 16.74 -6.34 -9.59
CA ARG A 25 17.12 -5.61 -8.38
C ARG A 25 18.09 -4.45 -8.68
N GLY A 26 17.73 -3.23 -8.29
CA GLY A 26 18.50 -2.00 -8.61
C GLY A 26 18.30 -1.49 -10.04
N GLY A 27 17.27 -1.96 -10.72
CA GLY A 27 16.82 -1.48 -12.03
C GLY A 27 15.85 -0.29 -11.93
N PRO A 28 15.37 0.22 -13.06
CA PRO A 28 14.35 1.27 -13.06
C PRO A 28 13.04 0.74 -12.49
N LEU A 29 12.47 1.48 -11.53
CA LEU A 29 11.12 1.24 -11.00
C LEU A 29 10.09 1.79 -11.98
N THR A 30 9.21 0.92 -12.47
CA THR A 30 8.11 1.31 -13.36
C THR A 30 6.80 1.25 -12.59
N GLU A 31 6.11 2.38 -12.44
CA GLU A 31 4.80 2.39 -11.80
C GLU A 31 3.76 1.67 -12.68
N ARG A 32 2.94 0.83 -12.04
CA ARG A 32 1.90 0.01 -12.70
C ARG A 32 0.53 0.30 -12.09
N SER A 33 0.10 1.56 -12.16
CA SER A 33 -1.20 1.99 -11.64
C SER A 33 -2.38 1.25 -12.29
N GLU A 34 -2.21 0.78 -13.52
CA GLU A 34 -3.17 -0.07 -14.25
C GLU A 34 -3.54 -1.35 -13.49
N TRP A 35 -2.63 -1.91 -12.70
CA TRP A 35 -2.90 -3.11 -11.91
C TRP A 35 -3.84 -2.86 -10.73
N LEU A 36 -3.99 -1.59 -10.31
CA LEU A 36 -4.96 -1.15 -9.31
C LEU A 36 -6.23 -0.58 -9.92
N ALA A 37 -6.42 -0.57 -11.24
CA ALA A 37 -7.60 0.05 -11.86
C ALA A 37 -8.94 -0.51 -11.33
N ASP A 38 -8.94 -1.78 -10.92
CA ASP A 38 -10.11 -2.46 -10.34
C ASP A 38 -10.24 -2.23 -8.82
N LEU A 39 -9.19 -1.74 -8.17
CA LEU A 39 -9.17 -1.38 -6.75
C LEU A 39 -9.51 0.10 -6.60
N ALA A 40 -10.78 0.41 -6.35
CA ALA A 40 -11.21 1.78 -6.10
C ALA A 40 -10.37 2.41 -4.95
N PRO A 41 -9.69 3.56 -5.19
CA PRO A 41 -9.00 4.27 -4.13
C PRO A 41 -10.02 4.69 -3.07
N ARG A 42 -9.59 4.79 -1.82
CA ARG A 42 -10.43 5.37 -0.78
C ARG A 42 -10.61 6.86 -1.11
N ASP A 43 -11.86 7.27 -1.34
CA ASP A 43 -12.21 8.67 -1.62
C ASP A 43 -11.92 9.50 -0.37
N PHE A 44 -10.74 10.13 -0.34
CA PHE A 44 -10.37 11.15 0.62
C PHE A 44 -9.75 12.32 -0.16
N PRO A 45 -10.18 13.55 0.13
CA PRO A 45 -9.65 14.74 -0.53
C PRO A 45 -8.14 14.76 -0.37
N ASP A 46 -7.45 14.97 -1.50
CA ASP A 46 -6.01 15.03 -1.58
C ASP A 46 -5.46 16.17 -0.68
N PRO A 47 -4.52 15.91 0.25
CA PRO A 47 -3.88 16.98 1.00
C PRO A 47 -2.82 17.77 0.18
N GLY A 48 -2.66 17.45 -1.11
CA GLY A 48 -1.70 18.02 -2.04
C GLY A 48 -2.35 18.77 -3.21
N SER A 49 -3.33 19.62 -2.95
CA SER A 49 -3.60 20.75 -3.82
C SER A 49 -3.92 21.98 -3.00
N GLY A 50 -3.02 22.97 -3.07
CA GLY A 50 -3.24 24.28 -2.49
C GLY A 50 -4.56 24.86 -3.00
N GLY A 51 -5.53 24.94 -2.11
CA GLY A 51 -6.87 25.38 -2.42
C GLY A 51 -7.67 25.46 -1.13
N ILE A 52 -7.44 26.54 -0.38
CA ILE A 52 -8.39 26.99 0.63
C ILE A 52 -9.70 27.28 -0.13
N HIS A 53 -10.64 26.34 -0.08
CA HIS A 53 -12.04 26.70 -0.22
C HIS A 53 -12.92 25.84 0.69
N ASP A 54 -13.42 26.54 1.68
CA ASP A 54 -14.39 26.15 2.67
C ASP A 54 -15.69 25.57 2.10
N ARG A 55 -16.34 24.77 2.96
CA ARG A 55 -17.79 24.51 3.14
C ARG A 55 -18.34 23.16 2.68
N MET A 56 -18.54 22.30 3.67
CA MET A 56 -19.84 21.76 4.15
C MET A 56 -19.46 20.64 5.14
N GLY A 57 -19.57 20.81 6.46
CA GLY A 57 -20.82 21.01 7.15
C GLY A 57 -21.38 19.67 7.63
N TYR A 58 -20.76 19.06 8.65
CA TYR A 58 -21.45 18.31 9.72
C TYR A 58 -20.43 17.82 10.77
N ALA A 59 -20.40 18.52 11.91
CA ALA A 59 -19.78 18.01 13.12
C ALA A 59 -20.72 16.97 13.73
N ILE A 60 -20.54 15.66 13.46
CA ILE A 60 -21.20 14.60 14.21
C ILE A 60 -20.22 13.45 14.54
N HIS A 61 -20.06 13.20 15.85
CA HIS A 61 -19.50 12.01 16.48
C HIS A 61 -18.05 11.59 16.17
N GLY A 62 -17.08 12.18 16.88
CA GLY A 62 -15.67 11.78 16.85
C GLY A 62 -15.38 10.29 17.16
N ALA A 63 -16.25 9.56 17.87
CA ALA A 63 -16.04 8.13 18.13
C ALA A 63 -16.62 7.21 17.05
N ALA A 64 -17.73 7.61 16.41
CA ALA A 64 -18.36 6.81 15.35
C ALA A 64 -17.64 6.99 14.00
N THR A 65 -17.16 8.21 13.72
CA THR A 65 -16.38 8.52 12.52
C THR A 65 -15.02 7.83 12.52
N VAL A 66 -14.32 7.79 13.66
CA VAL A 66 -13.05 7.07 13.81
C VAL A 66 -13.24 5.57 13.57
N LYS A 67 -14.25 4.94 14.20
CA LYS A 67 -14.54 3.52 13.98
C LYS A 67 -14.90 3.18 12.52
N ALA A 68 -15.63 4.08 11.85
CA ALA A 68 -15.96 3.92 10.43
C ALA A 68 -14.70 4.02 9.56
N ALA A 69 -13.81 4.99 9.85
CA ALA A 69 -12.55 5.16 9.15
C ALA A 69 -11.62 3.94 9.31
N ASP A 70 -11.46 3.42 10.53
CA ASP A 70 -10.69 2.20 10.80
C ASP A 70 -11.24 0.97 10.05
N LYS A 71 -12.57 0.81 10.04
CA LYS A 71 -13.22 -0.29 9.33
C LYS A 71 -12.99 -0.20 7.83
N SER A 72 -13.13 0.99 7.25
CA SER A 72 -12.89 1.22 5.82
C SER A 72 -11.42 1.04 5.43
N ALA A 73 -10.48 1.48 6.27
CA ALA A 73 -9.05 1.25 6.05
C ALA A 73 -8.72 -0.25 6.01
N ARG A 74 -9.25 -1.00 6.99
CA ARG A 74 -9.07 -2.45 7.03
C ARG A 74 -9.65 -3.15 5.79
N ASP A 75 -10.85 -2.76 5.37
CA ASP A 75 -11.49 -3.33 4.19
C ASP A 75 -10.70 -3.05 2.91
N PHE A 76 -10.17 -1.83 2.75
CA PHE A 76 -9.28 -1.47 1.65
C PHE A 76 -8.01 -2.34 1.64
N LEU A 77 -7.33 -2.48 2.78
CA LEU A 77 -6.11 -3.29 2.89
C LEU A 77 -6.36 -4.77 2.59
N VAL A 78 -7.51 -5.32 3.00
CA VAL A 78 -7.90 -6.70 2.67
C VAL A 78 -8.10 -6.86 1.16
N ARG A 79 -8.80 -5.94 0.51
CA ARG A 79 -8.99 -5.94 -0.95
C ARG A 79 -7.66 -5.77 -1.70
N LEU A 80 -6.77 -4.91 -1.20
CA LEU A 80 -5.42 -4.75 -1.71
C LEU A 80 -4.64 -6.06 -1.65
N VAL A 81 -4.64 -6.76 -0.52
CA VAL A 81 -3.95 -8.06 -0.38
C VAL A 81 -4.47 -9.10 -1.36
N ALA A 82 -5.80 -9.20 -1.52
CA ALA A 82 -6.39 -10.12 -2.49
C ALA A 82 -5.93 -9.79 -3.92
N ARG A 83 -5.88 -8.50 -4.26
CA ARG A 83 -5.39 -8.04 -5.57
C ARG A 83 -3.90 -8.33 -5.77
N LEU A 84 -3.08 -8.13 -4.74
CA LEU A 84 -1.65 -8.45 -4.78
C LEU A 84 -1.42 -9.94 -5.00
N ASP A 85 -2.22 -10.80 -4.39
CA ASP A 85 -2.12 -12.25 -4.58
C ASP A 85 -2.38 -12.62 -6.03
N SER A 86 -3.42 -12.05 -6.66
CA SER A 86 -3.66 -12.23 -8.10
C SER A 86 -2.47 -11.74 -8.95
N ILE A 87 -2.00 -10.51 -8.74
CA ILE A 87 -0.89 -9.93 -9.52
C ILE A 87 0.39 -10.76 -9.40
N VAL A 88 0.75 -11.18 -8.18
CA VAL A 88 1.97 -11.98 -7.93
C VAL A 88 1.90 -13.34 -8.62
N ASN A 89 0.72 -13.96 -8.66
CA ASN A 89 0.50 -15.22 -9.36
C ASN A 89 0.44 -15.04 -10.90
N GLU A 90 -0.18 -13.97 -11.39
CA GLU A 90 -0.36 -13.70 -12.83
C GLU A 90 0.94 -13.25 -13.53
N GLN A 91 1.75 -12.43 -12.86
CA GLN A 91 2.95 -11.82 -13.42
C GLN A 91 4.25 -12.56 -13.05
N ASP A 92 4.14 -13.64 -12.28
CA ASP A 92 5.24 -14.49 -11.81
C ASP A 92 6.35 -13.71 -11.08
N PHE A 93 5.98 -12.95 -10.05
CA PHE A 93 6.94 -12.18 -9.26
C PHE A 93 7.68 -13.06 -8.25
N ASP A 94 9.01 -13.07 -8.28
CA ASP A 94 9.86 -13.80 -7.33
C ASP A 94 9.83 -13.18 -5.92
N HIS A 95 9.76 -11.84 -5.86
CA HIS A 95 9.91 -11.08 -4.63
C HIS A 95 8.82 -10.03 -4.48
N LEU A 96 8.35 -9.85 -3.24
CA LEU A 96 7.41 -8.82 -2.84
C LEU A 96 8.06 -7.94 -1.77
N VAL A 97 8.03 -6.62 -1.97
CA VAL A 97 8.47 -5.62 -0.99
C VAL A 97 7.29 -4.73 -0.65
N ILE A 98 7.02 -4.55 0.64
CA ILE A 98 5.91 -3.71 1.11
C ILE A 98 6.45 -2.56 1.95
N PHE A 99 6.10 -1.35 1.56
CA PHE A 99 6.30 -0.12 2.30
C PHE A 99 4.96 0.37 2.82
N ALA A 100 4.77 0.34 4.14
CA ALA A 100 3.55 0.80 4.77
C ALA A 100 3.82 1.36 6.19
N PRO A 101 2.96 2.26 6.70
CA PRO A 101 3.00 2.65 8.11
C PRO A 101 2.83 1.44 9.03
N PRO A 102 3.39 1.44 10.25
CA PRO A 102 3.33 0.30 11.18
C PRO A 102 1.92 -0.25 11.41
N ARG A 103 0.92 0.64 11.45
CA ARG A 103 -0.49 0.26 11.59
C ARG A 103 -1.00 -0.54 10.40
N ALA A 104 -0.78 -0.04 9.18
CA ALA A 104 -1.18 -0.70 7.95
C ALA A 104 -0.39 -2.01 7.76
N LEU A 105 0.91 -2.00 8.06
CA LEU A 105 1.78 -3.17 8.00
C LEU A 105 1.31 -4.26 8.96
N GLY A 106 0.89 -3.92 10.18
CA GLY A 106 0.26 -4.84 11.12
C GLY A 106 -1.01 -5.49 10.56
N MET A 107 -1.89 -4.71 9.92
CA MET A 107 -3.12 -5.24 9.30
C MET A 107 -2.81 -6.12 8.08
N LEU A 108 -1.90 -5.68 7.21
CA LEU A 108 -1.44 -6.42 6.05
C LEU A 108 -0.82 -7.75 6.48
N ARG A 109 0.04 -7.77 7.51
CA ARG A 109 0.62 -9.00 8.06
C ARG A 109 -0.45 -9.99 8.48
N VAL A 110 -1.57 -9.57 9.07
CA VAL A 110 -2.68 -10.47 9.45
C VAL A 110 -3.44 -10.97 8.21
N ALA A 111 -3.70 -10.11 7.23
CA ALA A 111 -4.48 -10.44 6.04
C ALA A 111 -3.68 -11.21 4.96
N LEU A 112 -2.36 -11.10 4.95
CA LEU A 112 -1.49 -11.70 3.93
C LEU A 112 -1.60 -13.24 3.93
N PRO A 113 -1.93 -13.86 2.79
CA PRO A 113 -1.90 -15.31 2.66
C PRO A 113 -0.46 -15.84 2.79
N ARG A 114 -0.34 -17.13 3.17
CA ARG A 114 0.97 -17.78 3.39
C ARG A 114 1.86 -17.73 2.15
N SER A 115 1.28 -17.79 0.95
CA SER A 115 2.01 -17.70 -0.33
C SER A 115 2.74 -16.35 -0.48
N LEU A 116 2.05 -15.24 -0.24
CA LEU A 116 2.66 -13.90 -0.28
C LEU A 116 3.65 -13.69 0.86
N ARG A 117 3.37 -14.16 2.08
CA ARG A 117 4.31 -14.04 3.21
C ARG A 117 5.65 -14.72 2.94
N GLN A 118 5.67 -15.80 2.17
CA GLN A 118 6.92 -16.50 1.80
C GLN A 118 7.73 -15.74 0.73
N ARG A 119 7.07 -14.92 -0.09
CA ARG A 119 7.71 -14.08 -1.11
C ARG A 119 8.06 -12.67 -0.61
N LEU A 120 7.61 -12.31 0.59
CA LEU A 120 7.90 -11.05 1.25
C LEU A 120 9.40 -10.97 1.56
N ALA A 121 10.13 -10.26 0.71
CA ALA A 121 11.59 -10.12 0.79
C ALA A 121 12.00 -9.02 1.77
N LEU A 122 11.18 -7.97 1.92
CA LEU A 122 11.36 -6.88 2.87
C LEU A 122 9.99 -6.34 3.29
N ASP A 123 9.78 -6.20 4.59
CA ASP A 123 8.77 -5.30 5.14
C ASP A 123 9.51 -4.21 5.89
N GLN A 124 9.38 -2.97 5.42
CA GLN A 124 10.06 -1.84 6.03
C GLN A 124 9.01 -0.90 6.59
N ASP A 125 8.97 -0.77 7.91
CA ASP A 125 8.17 0.24 8.59
C ASP A 125 8.56 1.62 8.03
N ASN A 126 7.63 2.26 7.32
CA ASN A 126 7.85 3.57 6.74
C ASN A 126 7.62 4.68 7.79
N ASP A 127 8.40 4.64 8.87
CA ASP A 127 8.61 5.76 9.80
C ASP A 127 10.06 6.27 9.67
N ARG A 128 10.58 6.35 8.44
CA ARG A 128 11.82 7.08 8.17
C ARG A 128 11.51 8.42 7.53
N VAL A 129 11.17 9.37 8.40
CA VAL A 129 11.24 10.81 8.07
C VAL A 129 12.70 11.29 8.02
N ASP A 130 13.67 10.48 8.46
CA ASP A 130 15.08 10.86 8.39
C ASP A 130 15.96 9.68 8.01
N ALA A 131 16.39 9.65 6.75
CA ALA A 131 17.66 9.08 6.37
C ALA A 131 18.26 10.06 5.36
N GLY A 132 18.72 11.20 5.88
CA GLY A 132 19.75 11.96 5.17
C GLY A 132 20.95 11.05 4.86
N PRO A 133 21.55 11.18 3.67
CA PRO A 133 22.81 10.50 3.39
C PRO A 133 23.94 11.15 4.19
N GLU A 134 24.63 10.37 5.01
CA GLU A 134 26.03 10.60 5.38
C GLU A 134 26.90 9.47 4.82
#